data_AF-A0A840NCC7-F1
#
_entry.id   AF-A0A840NCC7-F1
#
_cell.length_a   1.000
_cell.length_b   1.000
_cell.length_c   1.000
_cell.angle_alpha   90.00
_cell.angle_beta   90.00
_cell.angle_gamma   90.00
#
_symmetry.space_group_name_H-M   'P 1'
#
loop_
_entity.id
_entity.type
_entity.pdbx_description
1 polymer ?
#
loop_
_entity_poly.entity_id
_entity_poly.type
_entity_poly.pdbx_seq_one_letter_code
_entity_poly.pdbx_strand_id
1 'polypeptide(L)' 'MARSWFSDEEIAASLDALAAAQLEDGGWQIRWRRWAPGTELEARPRVTIDALRTLRAYGR' A
#
# COMPACT_ATOMS: atom_id res chain seq x y z
N MET A 1 -17.28 -0.54 9.13
CA MET A 1 -18.35 0.12 8.35
C MET A 1 -17.87 1.38 7.60
N ALA A 2 -16.63 1.41 7.08
CA ALA A 2 -16.13 2.54 6.26
C ALA A 2 -16.17 2.27 4.75
N ARG A 3 -16.18 1.00 4.31
CA ARG A 3 -16.15 0.63 2.88
C ARG A 3 -17.34 1.19 2.10
N SER A 4 -18.53 1.25 2.69
CA SER A 4 -19.75 1.72 2.04
C SER A 4 -19.80 3.24 1.80
N TRP A 5 -18.80 3.98 2.26
CA TRP A 5 -18.69 5.42 1.99
C TRP A 5 -18.03 5.74 0.66
N PHE A 6 -17.40 4.74 0.02
CA PHE A 6 -16.68 4.89 -1.24
C PHE A 6 -17.38 4.10 -2.34
N SER A 7 -17.40 4.65 -3.55
CA SER A 7 -17.91 3.94 -4.72
C SER A 7 -16.97 2.79 -5.11
N ASP A 8 -17.46 1.87 -5.94
CA ASP A 8 -16.64 0.78 -6.46
C ASP A 8 -15.53 1.31 -7.37
N GLU A 9 -15.81 2.37 -8.13
CA GLU A 9 -14.84 3.07 -8.98
C GLU A 9 -13.74 3.73 -8.16
N GLU A 10 -14.08 4.40 -7.04
CA GLU A 10 -13.08 5.02 -6.16
C GLU A 10 -12.14 3.97 -5.53
N ILE A 11 -12.69 2.81 -5.16
CA ILE A 11 -11.92 1.71 -4.62
C ILE A 11 -11.04 1.07 -5.70
N ALA A 12 -11.59 0.84 -6.90
CA ALA A 12 -10.84 0.29 -8.01
C ALA A 12 -9.64 1.20 -8.37
N ALA A 13 -9.89 2.51 -8.53
CA ALA A 13 -8.84 3.49 -8.82
C ALA A 13 -7.77 3.55 -7.72
N SER A 14 -8.17 3.43 -6.45
CA SER A 14 -7.23 3.39 -5.33
C SER A 14 -6.37 2.12 -5.33
N LEU A 15 -6.93 0.97 -5.71
CA LEU A 15 -6.22 -0.29 -5.83
C LEU A 15 -5.26 -0.29 -7.03
N ASP A 16 -5.66 0.31 -8.15
CA ASP A 16 -4.78 0.51 -9.32
C ASP A 16 -3.59 1.41 -8.95
N ALA A 17 -3.84 2.51 -8.24
CA ALA A 17 -2.78 3.39 -7.75
C ALA A 17 -1.86 2.68 -6.75
N LEU A 18 -2.40 1.82 -5.88
CA LEU A 18 -1.60 1.01 -4.97
C LEU A 18 -0.70 0.04 -5.75
N ALA A 19 -1.25 -0.71 -6.70
CA ALA A 19 -0.48 -1.65 -7.52
C ALA A 19 0.62 -0.94 -8.32
N ALA A 20 0.31 0.21 -8.94
CA ALA A 20 1.25 1.00 -9.72
C ALA A 20 2.38 1.63 -8.88
N ALA A 21 2.19 1.76 -7.57
CA ALA A 21 3.20 2.28 -6.65
C ALA A 21 4.24 1.24 -6.21
N GLN A 22 4.12 -0.02 -6.65
CA GLN A 22 5.15 -1.03 -6.41
C GLN A 22 6.45 -0.60 -7.08
N LEU A 23 7.55 -0.66 -6.33
CA LEU A 23 8.89 -0.38 -6.84
C LEU A 23 9.46 -1.61 -7.56
N GLU A 24 10.56 -1.41 -8.28
CA GLU A 24 11.28 -2.47 -9.00
C GLU A 24 11.72 -3.63 -8.08
N ASP A 25 12.02 -3.33 -6.81
CA ASP A 25 12.36 -4.35 -5.80
C ASP A 25 11.15 -5.14 -5.28
N GLY A 26 9.96 -4.88 -5.82
CA GLY A 26 8.70 -5.50 -5.41
C GLY A 26 8.09 -4.91 -4.14
N GLY A 27 8.72 -3.91 -3.53
CA GLY A 27 8.25 -3.28 -2.30
C GLY A 27 7.49 -1.98 -2.51
N TRP A 28 7.02 -1.39 -1.41
CA TRP A 28 6.43 -0.06 -1.38
C TRP A 28 7.27 0.89 -0.52
N GLN A 29 7.15 2.19 -0.81
CA GLN A 29 7.75 3.26 -0.01
C GLN A 29 6.94 3.53 1.26
N ILE A 30 7.60 3.96 2.34
CA ILE A 30 6.90 4.56 3.48
C ILE A 30 6.36 5.93 3.08
N ARG A 31 5.13 6.26 3.50
CA ARG A 31 4.50 7.55 3.14
C ARG A 31 4.62 8.61 4.24
N TRP A 32 5.34 8.29 5.31
CA TRP A 32 5.54 9.16 6.46
C TRP A 32 7.02 9.55 6.62
N ARG A 33 7.26 10.50 7.52
CA ARG A 33 8.60 11.04 7.77
C ARG A 33 9.56 9.97 8.30
N ARG A 34 10.74 9.90 7.68
CA ARG A 34 11.93 9.21 8.21
C ARG A 34 12.52 10.08 9.31
N TRP A 35 12.27 9.72 10.56
CA TRP A 35 12.76 10.47 11.72
C TRP A 35 14.15 9.99 12.17
N ALA A 36 14.55 8.77 11.77
CA ALA A 36 15.89 8.23 11.94
C ALA A 36 16.34 7.44 10.69
N PRO A 37 17.65 7.20 10.49
CA PRO A 37 18.16 6.45 9.34
C PRO A 37 17.57 5.05 9.19
N GLY A 38 17.24 4.37 10.30
CA GLY A 38 16.69 3.01 10.31
C GLY A 38 15.20 2.90 10.04
N THR A 39 14.43 4.01 10.06
CA THR A 39 12.96 3.98 9.97
C THR A 39 12.47 3.24 8.73
N GLU A 40 13.14 3.44 7.60
CA GLU A 40 12.75 2.82 6.33
C GLU A 40 13.04 1.32 6.33
N LEU A 41 14.19 0.89 6.85
CA LEU A 41 14.59 -0.52 6.94
C LEU A 41 13.60 -1.34 7.79
N GLU A 42 13.19 -0.77 8.92
CA GLU A 42 12.27 -1.43 9.86
C GLU A 42 10.83 -1.47 9.35
N ALA A 43 10.38 -0.41 8.67
CA ALA A 43 8.98 -0.25 8.30
C ALA A 43 8.64 -0.77 6.90
N ARG A 44 9.53 -0.67 5.91
CA ARG A 44 9.23 -1.08 4.52
C ARG A 44 8.70 -2.51 4.41
N PRO A 45 9.25 -3.53 5.10
CA PRO A 45 8.73 -4.88 5.02
C PRO A 45 7.24 -4.96 5.41
N ARG A 46 6.84 -4.27 6.49
CA ARG A 46 5.45 -4.21 6.92
C ARG A 46 4.57 -3.52 5.87
N VAL A 47 4.99 -2.37 5.34
CA VAL A 47 4.23 -1.65 4.31
C VAL A 47 4.00 -2.52 3.07
N THR A 48 5.02 -3.25 2.63
CA THR A 48 4.89 -4.22 1.52
C THR A 48 3.86 -5.30 1.84
N ILE A 49 3.93 -5.92 3.03
CA ILE A 49 2.98 -6.96 3.42
C ILE A 49 1.54 -6.42 3.49
N ASP A 50 1.35 -5.21 4.03
CA ASP A 50 0.05 -4.56 4.12
C ASP A 50 -0.52 -4.25 2.71
N ALA A 51 0.31 -3.80 1.78
CA ALA A 51 -0.07 -3.58 0.38
C ALA A 51 -0.48 -4.89 -0.32
N LEU A 52 0.33 -5.94 -0.21
CA LEU A 52 0.05 -7.24 -0.80
C LEU A 52 -1.23 -7.89 -0.24
N ARG A 53 -1.43 -7.80 1.08
CA ARG A 53 -2.67 -8.28 1.72
C ARG A 53 -3.89 -7.53 1.23
N THR A 54 -3.76 -6.22 1.03
CA THR A 54 -4.84 -5.38 0.50
C THR A 54 -5.18 -5.78 -0.92
N LEU A 55 -4.20 -5.84 -1.83
CA LEU A 55 -4.42 -6.24 -3.23
C LEU A 55 -5.04 -7.64 -3.33
N ARG A 56 -4.50 -8.60 -2.58
CA ARG A 56 -5.02 -9.98 -2.53
C ARG A 56 -6.47 -10.05 -2.05
N ALA A 57 -6.85 -9.25 -1.05
CA ALA A 57 -8.22 -9.20 -0.55
C ALA A 57 -9.23 -8.72 -1.61
N TYR A 58 -8.76 -8.00 -2.63
CA TYR A 58 -9.56 -7.53 -3.76
C TYR A 58 -9.29 -8.31 -5.06
N GLY A 59 -8.61 -9.47 -4.98
CA GLY A 59 -8.37 -10.33 -6.14
C GLY A 59 -7.34 -9.79 -7.14
N ARG A 60 -6.41 -8.95 -6.68
CA ARG A 60 -5.32 -8.38 -7.46
C ARG A 60 -3.96 -8.88 -7.00
#